data_AF-A0AAE0TR75-F1
#
_entry.id   AF-A0AAE0TR75-F1
#
_cell.length_a   1.000
_cell.length_b   1.000
_cell.length_c   1.000
_cell.angle_alpha   90.00
_cell.angle_beta   90.00
_cell.angle_gamma   90.00
#
_symmetry.space_group_name_H-M   'P 1'
#
loop_
_entity.id
_entity.type
_entity.pdbx_description
1 polymer ?
#
loop_
_entity_poly.entity_id
_entity_poly.type
_entity_poly.pdbx_seq_one_letter_code
_entity_poly.pdbx_strand_id
1 'polypeptide(L)'
;MVYGKSNTNFERALKTHESHSKQWGNGFEVLRQDLATGFWNKPTYILHVLTQELMKAPRERAEWLMWVDADSIIINPDISPELFLPPADLSQIHFVGTRDENGLNTGIFYLRVSTWSISFLIETLAMPLYEPDAGLGRSADQDAMSLVLHKEIGGPSNQGYRDAMVLIPRLWINTYEREEDGYEGKRGDMLVHFPGLEETRRKHMGDWLDVVESRPGVWRCALEETEYWNVTREYWREFRAAYELWKEVEALQDTEDISDATWQAATDLKKILETEADDIVKIGQLRSKLSSTFQFEGVNS
;
A
#
# COMPACT_ATOMS: atom_id res chain seq x y z
N MET A 1 7.11 -17.35 -19.08
CA MET A 1 5.93 -16.67 -18.51
C MET A 1 5.86 -17.12 -17.06
N VAL A 2 5.87 -16.18 -16.12
CA VAL A 2 5.99 -16.39 -14.66
C VAL A 2 4.93 -17.38 -14.10
N TYR A 3 3.83 -17.61 -14.84
CA TYR A 3 2.75 -18.54 -14.47
C TYR A 3 2.52 -19.72 -15.44
N GLY A 4 3.56 -20.26 -16.08
CA GLY A 4 3.47 -21.48 -16.89
C GLY A 4 3.01 -21.26 -18.34
N LYS A 5 2.48 -22.32 -19.00
CA LYS A 5 1.96 -22.26 -20.39
C LYS A 5 0.96 -21.10 -20.49
N SER A 6 0.96 -20.38 -21.63
CA SER A 6 0.20 -19.12 -21.80
C SER A 6 -1.20 -19.19 -21.19
N ASN A 7 -1.35 -18.62 -19.99
CA ASN A 7 -2.65 -18.51 -19.36
C ASN A 7 -3.31 -17.27 -19.94
N THR A 8 -4.29 -17.50 -20.80
CA THR A 8 -5.02 -16.44 -21.51
C THR A 8 -5.63 -15.42 -20.57
N ASN A 9 -6.01 -15.82 -19.35
CA ASN A 9 -6.60 -14.90 -18.38
C ASN A 9 -5.60 -13.88 -17.85
N PHE A 10 -4.34 -14.24 -17.63
CA PHE A 10 -3.33 -13.28 -17.21
C PHE A 10 -3.02 -12.27 -18.30
N GLU A 11 -2.95 -12.68 -19.57
CA GLU A 11 -2.78 -11.73 -20.67
C GLU A 11 -4.01 -10.83 -20.89
N ARG A 12 -5.22 -11.33 -20.63
CA ARG A 12 -6.45 -10.52 -20.66
C ARG A 12 -6.48 -9.53 -19.50
N ALA A 13 -6.18 -9.98 -18.27
CA ALA A 13 -6.07 -9.13 -17.09
C ALA A 13 -5.03 -8.04 -17.28
N LEU A 14 -3.85 -8.39 -17.81
CA LEU A 14 -2.80 -7.44 -18.15
C LEU A 14 -3.28 -6.32 -19.08
N LYS A 15 -4.10 -6.64 -20.09
CA LYS A 15 -4.66 -5.62 -21.01
C LYS A 15 -5.59 -4.65 -20.29
N THR A 16 -6.29 -5.07 -19.23
CA THR A 16 -7.12 -4.17 -18.43
C THR A 16 -6.26 -3.12 -17.73
N HIS A 17 -5.12 -3.53 -17.15
CA HIS A 17 -4.14 -2.63 -16.54
C HIS A 17 -3.42 -1.75 -17.57
N GLU A 18 -2.98 -2.31 -18.71
CA GLU A 18 -2.33 -1.54 -19.78
C GLU A 18 -3.24 -0.42 -20.30
N SER A 19 -4.52 -0.74 -20.51
CA SER A 19 -5.52 0.22 -20.98
C SER A 19 -5.79 1.30 -19.93
N HIS A 20 -5.84 0.93 -18.66
CA HIS A 20 -6.03 1.84 -17.52
C HIS A 20 -4.83 2.78 -17.35
N SER A 21 -3.60 2.26 -17.35
CA SER A 21 -2.38 3.09 -17.32
C SER A 21 -2.36 4.08 -18.48
N LYS A 22 -2.69 3.64 -19.70
CA LYS A 22 -2.75 4.51 -20.87
C LYS A 22 -3.81 5.61 -20.73
N GLN A 23 -4.99 5.28 -20.19
CA GLN A 23 -6.07 6.24 -19.97
C GLN A 23 -5.62 7.38 -19.04
N TRP A 24 -4.86 7.06 -18.00
CA TRP A 24 -4.39 8.03 -17.00
C TRP A 24 -3.00 8.62 -17.29
N GLY A 25 -2.38 8.25 -18.42
CA GLY A 25 -1.05 8.75 -18.79
C GLY A 25 0.10 8.17 -17.96
N ASN A 26 -0.13 7.05 -17.27
CA ASN A 26 0.86 6.38 -16.44
C ASN A 26 1.79 5.50 -17.28
N GLY A 27 3.02 5.32 -16.80
CA GLY A 27 3.91 4.27 -17.31
C GLY A 27 3.34 2.87 -17.06
N PHE A 28 3.80 1.88 -17.84
CA PHE A 28 3.37 0.49 -17.69
C PHE A 28 4.55 -0.46 -17.92
N GLU A 29 4.89 -1.22 -16.88
CA GLU A 29 6.02 -2.15 -16.86
C GLU A 29 5.54 -3.56 -16.58
N VAL A 30 6.12 -4.56 -17.26
CA VAL A 30 5.68 -5.96 -17.12
C VAL A 30 6.87 -6.90 -16.96
N LEU A 31 6.90 -7.60 -15.82
CA LEU A 31 7.84 -8.68 -15.59
C LEU A 31 7.46 -9.91 -16.43
N ARG A 32 8.14 -10.10 -17.57
CA ARG A 32 7.87 -11.23 -18.50
C ARG A 32 8.76 -12.45 -18.27
N GLN A 33 9.91 -12.25 -17.65
CA GLN A 33 10.95 -13.26 -17.43
C GLN A 33 11.31 -13.32 -15.95
N ASP A 34 11.63 -14.52 -15.45
CA ASP A 34 12.07 -14.68 -14.07
C ASP A 34 13.46 -14.07 -13.90
N LEU A 35 13.59 -13.14 -12.95
CA LEU A 35 14.84 -12.51 -12.55
C LEU A 35 15.43 -13.14 -11.29
N ALA A 36 14.57 -13.77 -10.47
CA ALA A 36 14.93 -14.45 -9.24
C ALA A 36 14.06 -15.71 -9.05
N THR A 37 14.34 -16.49 -8.01
CA THR A 37 13.57 -17.71 -7.72
C THR A 37 12.29 -17.38 -6.98
N GLY A 38 11.14 -17.82 -7.52
CA GLY A 38 9.84 -17.74 -6.84
C GLY A 38 9.44 -16.33 -6.46
N PHE A 39 9.06 -16.13 -5.20
CA PHE A 39 8.54 -14.89 -4.64
C PHE A 39 9.52 -13.71 -4.68
N TRP A 40 10.83 -13.98 -4.76
CA TRP A 40 11.86 -12.93 -4.82
C TRP A 40 11.86 -12.14 -6.15
N ASN A 41 11.11 -12.59 -7.16
CA ASN A 41 10.96 -11.88 -8.44
C ASN A 41 10.39 -10.48 -8.27
N LYS A 42 9.36 -10.33 -7.42
CA LYS A 42 8.68 -9.05 -7.15
C LYS A 42 9.65 -7.98 -6.63
N PRO A 43 10.30 -8.16 -5.46
CA PRO A 43 11.23 -7.14 -4.95
C PRO A 43 12.45 -6.93 -5.87
N THR A 44 12.92 -7.97 -6.57
CA THR A 44 14.03 -7.84 -7.54
C THR A 44 13.64 -6.97 -8.73
N TYR A 45 12.46 -7.18 -9.30
CA TYR A 45 12.01 -6.41 -10.45
C TYR A 45 11.69 -4.96 -10.08
N ILE A 46 11.04 -4.75 -8.93
CA ILE A 46 10.77 -3.39 -8.43
C ILE A 46 12.09 -2.64 -8.20
N LEU A 47 13.11 -3.30 -7.63
CA LEU A 47 14.44 -2.70 -7.46
C LEU A 47 15.04 -2.30 -8.82
N HIS A 48 14.93 -3.16 -9.84
CA HIS A 48 15.35 -2.82 -11.20
C HIS A 48 14.65 -1.56 -11.73
N VAL A 49 13.31 -1.51 -11.69
CA VAL A 49 12.53 -0.36 -12.17
C VAL A 49 12.87 0.91 -11.40
N LEU A 50 12.96 0.85 -10.07
CA LEU A 50 13.34 1.98 -9.23
C LEU A 50 14.70 2.57 -9.62
N THR A 51 15.70 1.73 -9.88
CA THR A 51 17.02 2.21 -10.30
C THR A 51 16.97 2.93 -11.64
N GLN A 52 16.15 2.45 -12.59
CA GLN A 52 15.96 3.13 -13.88
C GLN A 52 15.27 4.47 -13.70
N GLU A 53 14.22 4.56 -12.88
CA GLU A 53 13.52 5.83 -12.61
C GLU A 53 14.41 6.84 -11.88
N LEU A 54 15.25 6.39 -10.95
CA LEU A 54 16.21 7.24 -10.22
C LEU A 54 17.31 7.83 -11.13
N MET A 55 17.59 7.20 -12.27
CA MET A 55 18.55 7.71 -13.25
C MET A 55 17.99 8.80 -14.16
N LYS A 56 16.66 8.98 -14.20
CA LYS A 56 16.01 10.02 -15.01
C LYS A 56 16.09 11.38 -14.31
N ALA A 57 15.93 12.47 -15.07
CA ALA A 57 15.79 13.80 -14.49
C ALA A 57 14.51 13.88 -13.64
N PRO A 58 14.47 14.73 -12.58
CA PRO A 58 13.29 14.82 -11.69
C PRO A 58 11.95 15.10 -12.38
N ARG A 59 11.95 15.75 -13.55
CA ARG A 59 10.73 16.05 -14.32
C ARG A 59 10.27 14.92 -15.24
N GLU A 60 11.10 13.90 -15.43
CA GLU A 60 10.86 12.77 -16.35
C GLU A 60 10.65 11.44 -15.61
N ARG A 61 10.96 11.41 -14.31
CA ARG A 61 10.83 10.23 -13.46
C ARG A 61 9.42 10.09 -12.92
N ALA A 62 8.98 8.85 -12.74
CA ALA A 62 7.83 8.57 -11.90
C ALA A 62 8.11 8.97 -10.44
N GLU A 63 7.08 9.46 -9.75
CA GLU A 63 7.14 9.73 -8.30
C GLU A 63 6.79 8.49 -7.48
N TRP A 64 5.86 7.69 -7.98
CA TRP A 64 5.36 6.47 -7.33
C TRP A 64 5.30 5.32 -8.32
N LEU A 65 5.59 4.12 -7.85
CA LEU A 65 5.28 2.87 -8.52
C LEU A 65 4.08 2.24 -7.83
N MET A 66 3.13 1.73 -8.61
CA MET A 66 2.08 0.85 -8.11
C MET A 66 2.42 -0.58 -8.54
N TRP A 67 2.65 -1.48 -7.59
CA TRP A 67 2.76 -2.90 -7.88
C TRP A 67 1.37 -3.53 -7.89
N VAL A 68 1.12 -4.43 -8.85
CA VAL A 68 -0.08 -5.26 -8.91
C VAL A 68 0.30 -6.70 -9.24
N ASP A 69 -0.22 -7.66 -8.48
CA ASP A 69 -0.09 -9.08 -8.81
C ASP A 69 -0.92 -9.42 -10.06
N ALA A 70 -0.45 -10.40 -10.83
CA ALA A 70 -1.01 -10.74 -12.15
C ALA A 70 -2.44 -11.29 -12.07
N ASP A 71 -2.86 -11.78 -10.90
CA ASP A 71 -4.22 -12.20 -10.59
C ASP A 71 -5.06 -11.05 -10.05
N SER A 72 -4.99 -9.89 -10.71
CA SER A 72 -5.87 -8.74 -10.47
C SER A 72 -6.42 -8.17 -11.78
N ILE A 73 -7.62 -7.59 -11.75
CA ILE A 73 -8.31 -7.05 -12.93
C ILE A 73 -8.83 -5.65 -12.61
N ILE A 74 -8.59 -4.67 -13.51
CA ILE A 74 -9.26 -3.37 -13.45
C ILE A 74 -10.72 -3.53 -13.89
N ILE A 75 -11.66 -3.20 -13.01
CA ILE A 75 -13.10 -3.33 -13.27
C ILE A 75 -13.78 -1.97 -13.46
N ASN A 76 -13.20 -0.90 -12.92
CA ASN A 76 -13.63 0.48 -13.16
C ASN A 76 -12.44 1.35 -13.63
N PRO A 77 -12.27 1.56 -14.95
CA PRO A 77 -11.13 2.32 -15.46
C PRO A 77 -11.22 3.83 -15.18
N ASP A 78 -12.38 4.33 -14.72
CA ASP A 78 -12.60 5.77 -14.46
C ASP A 78 -12.06 6.23 -13.10
N ILE A 79 -11.45 5.33 -12.32
CA ILE A 79 -10.79 5.68 -11.05
C ILE A 79 -9.30 5.80 -11.31
N SER A 80 -8.73 6.98 -11.06
CA SER A 80 -7.28 7.17 -11.15
C SER A 80 -6.57 6.43 -10.01
N PRO A 81 -5.46 5.73 -10.26
CA PRO A 81 -4.66 5.12 -9.20
C PRO A 81 -4.04 6.19 -8.28
N GLU A 82 -3.80 7.40 -8.79
CA GLU A 82 -3.23 8.50 -8.00
C GLU A 82 -4.16 9.01 -6.89
N LEU A 83 -5.46 8.71 -6.98
CA LEU A 83 -6.46 9.13 -6.00
C LEU A 83 -6.15 8.63 -4.57
N PHE A 84 -5.43 7.51 -4.48
CA PHE A 84 -5.11 6.84 -3.22
C PHE A 84 -3.73 7.21 -2.68
N LEU A 85 -2.96 8.05 -3.38
CA LEU A 85 -1.63 8.46 -2.95
C LEU A 85 -1.69 9.54 -1.86
N PRO A 86 -0.67 9.62 -0.98
CA PRO A 86 -0.58 10.68 0.01
C PRO A 86 -0.41 12.04 -0.67
N PRO A 87 -0.94 13.11 -0.05
CA PRO A 87 -0.67 14.47 -0.50
C PRO A 87 0.84 14.81 -0.37
N ALA A 88 1.32 15.70 -1.23
CA ALA A 88 2.75 15.97 -1.43
C ALA A 88 3.52 16.43 -0.19
N ASP A 89 2.84 17.02 0.79
CA ASP A 89 3.42 17.46 2.06
C ASP A 89 3.67 16.31 3.05
N LEU A 90 3.01 15.16 2.88
CA LEU A 90 3.36 13.91 3.58
C LEU A 90 4.57 13.23 2.92
N SER A 91 5.64 14.00 2.74
CA SER A 91 6.84 13.61 2.00
C SER A 91 7.70 12.56 2.71
N GLN A 92 7.41 12.25 3.97
CA GLN A 92 8.01 11.17 4.73
C GLN A 92 7.41 9.79 4.41
N ILE A 93 6.25 9.74 3.73
CA ILE A 93 5.65 8.47 3.35
C ILE A 93 6.31 7.95 2.08
N HIS A 94 6.77 6.70 2.13
CA HIS A 94 7.42 6.01 1.03
C HIS A 94 6.73 4.71 0.63
N PHE A 95 5.91 4.14 1.51
CA PHE A 95 5.16 2.92 1.26
C PHE A 95 3.68 3.12 1.62
N VAL A 96 2.78 2.79 0.69
CA VAL A 96 1.33 2.75 0.95
C VAL A 96 0.84 1.34 0.66
N GLY A 97 0.43 0.64 1.70
CA GLY A 97 -0.01 -0.74 1.62
C GLY A 97 -1.44 -0.95 2.09
N THR A 98 -1.81 -2.22 2.12
CA THR A 98 -3.06 -2.69 2.70
C THR A 98 -2.75 -3.86 3.62
N ARG A 99 -3.68 -4.19 4.51
CA ARG A 99 -3.61 -5.39 5.33
C ARG A 99 -4.85 -6.23 5.21
N ASP A 100 -4.69 -7.54 5.37
CA ASP A 100 -5.76 -8.51 5.50
C ASP A 100 -5.66 -9.24 6.85
N GLU A 101 -6.36 -10.37 6.99
CA GLU A 101 -6.38 -11.14 8.24
C GLU A 101 -5.00 -11.70 8.64
N ASN A 102 -4.03 -11.70 7.71
CA ASN A 102 -2.65 -12.15 7.92
C ASN A 102 -1.64 -11.00 8.09
N GLY A 103 -2.11 -9.75 8.17
CA GLY A 103 -1.24 -8.57 8.25
C GLY A 103 -0.99 -7.95 6.86
N LEU A 104 0.21 -7.43 6.63
CA LEU A 104 0.55 -6.72 5.39
C LEU A 104 0.28 -7.61 4.15
N ASN A 105 -0.48 -7.08 3.19
CA ASN A 105 -0.65 -7.69 1.88
C ASN A 105 0.13 -6.89 0.82
N THR A 106 1.03 -7.58 0.10
CA THR A 106 1.88 -6.99 -0.95
C THR A 106 1.44 -7.35 -2.36
N GLY A 107 0.21 -7.84 -2.53
CA GLY A 107 -0.37 -8.09 -3.84
C GLY A 107 -0.61 -6.80 -4.61
N ILE A 108 -1.02 -5.74 -3.91
CA ILE A 108 -1.18 -4.40 -4.48
C ILE A 108 -0.72 -3.34 -3.46
N PHE A 109 0.25 -2.52 -3.83
CA PHE A 109 0.79 -1.45 -2.97
C PHE A 109 1.47 -0.37 -3.81
N TYR A 110 1.68 0.80 -3.20
CA TYR A 110 2.49 1.88 -3.78
C TYR A 110 3.85 1.98 -3.08
N LEU A 111 4.88 2.23 -3.87
CA LEU A 111 6.23 2.47 -3.41
C LEU A 111 6.79 3.72 -4.08
N ARG A 112 7.22 4.68 -3.27
CA ARG A 112 7.75 5.95 -3.78
C ARG A 112 9.07 5.72 -4.49
N VAL A 113 9.33 6.42 -5.58
CA VAL A 113 10.65 6.36 -6.23
C VAL A 113 11.63 7.21 -5.42
N SER A 114 12.44 6.55 -4.58
CA SER A 114 13.36 7.23 -3.66
C SER A 114 14.53 6.32 -3.25
N THR A 115 15.59 6.90 -2.70
CA THR A 115 16.70 6.14 -2.12
C THR A 115 16.27 5.33 -0.89
N TRP A 116 15.27 5.80 -0.14
CA TRP A 116 14.65 5.03 0.95
C TRP A 116 14.12 3.68 0.45
N SER A 117 13.42 3.68 -0.69
CA SER A 117 12.83 2.47 -1.28
C SER A 117 13.89 1.50 -1.80
N ILE A 118 15.04 2.02 -2.26
CA ILE A 118 16.21 1.20 -2.61
C ILE A 118 16.75 0.48 -1.36
N SER A 119 16.97 1.20 -0.27
CA SER A 119 17.44 0.60 1.00
C SER A 119 16.46 -0.45 1.52
N PHE A 120 15.17 -0.14 1.51
CA PHE A 120 14.09 -1.05 1.89
C PHE A 120 14.17 -2.37 1.11
N LEU A 121 14.19 -2.32 -0.23
CA LEU A 121 14.21 -3.53 -1.05
C LEU A 121 15.54 -4.31 -0.96
N ILE A 122 16.67 -3.62 -0.82
CA ILE A 122 17.97 -4.28 -0.59
C ILE A 122 17.91 -5.09 0.71
N GLU A 123 17.38 -4.49 1.77
CA GLU A 123 17.27 -5.16 3.07
C GLU A 123 16.27 -6.33 3.04
N THR A 124 15.12 -6.15 2.36
CA THR A 124 14.17 -7.24 2.09
C THR A 124 14.83 -8.41 1.38
N LEU A 125 15.57 -8.15 0.30
CA LEU A 125 16.25 -9.19 -0.49
C LEU A 125 17.41 -9.85 0.28
N ALA A 126 18.07 -9.10 1.16
CA ALA A 126 19.18 -9.58 1.96
C ALA A 126 18.73 -10.36 3.21
N MET A 127 17.47 -10.22 3.66
CA MET A 127 16.95 -10.83 4.88
C MET A 127 17.28 -12.32 5.02
N PRO A 128 17.06 -13.17 4.00
CA PRO A 128 17.39 -14.60 4.12
C PRO A 128 18.88 -14.89 4.40
N LEU A 129 19.77 -13.93 4.12
CA LEU A 129 21.21 -14.07 4.30
C LEU A 129 21.67 -13.73 5.73
N TYR A 130 21.04 -12.75 6.38
CA TYR A 130 21.46 -12.26 7.69
C TYR A 130 20.49 -12.64 8.82
N GLU A 131 19.24 -12.99 8.50
CA GLU A 131 18.22 -13.50 9.43
C GLU A 131 17.59 -14.79 8.85
N PRO A 132 18.36 -15.87 8.66
CA PRO A 132 17.86 -17.12 8.07
C PRO A 132 16.76 -17.80 8.91
N ASP A 133 16.72 -17.50 10.22
CA ASP A 133 15.77 -18.08 11.16
C ASP A 133 14.49 -17.24 11.33
N ALA A 134 14.27 -16.21 10.51
CA ALA A 134 13.09 -15.34 10.57
C ALA A 134 11.76 -16.07 10.32
N GLY A 135 11.79 -17.33 9.89
CA GLY A 135 10.59 -18.16 9.73
C GLY A 135 9.68 -17.72 8.58
N LEU A 136 10.27 -17.23 7.48
CA LEU A 136 9.52 -16.80 6.29
C LEU A 136 8.64 -17.95 5.78
N GLY A 137 7.35 -17.65 5.59
CA GLY A 137 6.31 -18.62 5.25
C GLY A 137 6.18 -18.85 3.74
N ARG A 138 4.95 -19.11 3.31
CA ARG A 138 4.62 -19.38 1.89
C ARG A 138 4.72 -18.15 1.00
N SER A 139 4.66 -16.94 1.57
CA SER A 139 4.80 -15.68 0.87
C SER A 139 6.06 -14.96 1.37
N ALA A 140 7.22 -15.59 1.17
CA ALA A 140 8.47 -15.19 1.80
C ALA A 140 8.88 -13.74 1.49
N ASP A 141 8.55 -13.22 0.31
CA ASP A 141 8.79 -11.82 -0.04
C ASP A 141 7.92 -10.87 0.80
N GLN A 142 6.63 -11.16 0.94
CA GLN A 142 5.68 -10.40 1.76
C GLN A 142 6.08 -10.41 3.24
N ASP A 143 6.42 -11.59 3.77
CA ASP A 143 6.83 -11.74 5.15
C ASP A 143 8.11 -10.94 5.42
N ALA A 144 9.08 -11.01 4.50
CA ALA A 144 10.32 -10.24 4.60
C ALA A 144 10.08 -8.72 4.49
N MET A 145 9.23 -8.28 3.55
CA MET A 145 8.84 -6.87 3.44
C MET A 145 8.18 -6.38 4.71
N SER A 146 7.25 -7.17 5.28
CA SER A 146 6.58 -6.86 6.54
C SER A 146 7.60 -6.71 7.67
N LEU A 147 8.50 -7.68 7.86
CA LEU A 147 9.52 -7.63 8.90
C LEU A 147 10.45 -6.42 8.76
N VAL A 148 10.90 -6.08 7.54
CA VAL A 148 11.73 -4.89 7.31
C VAL A 148 10.95 -3.60 7.59
N LEU A 149 9.70 -3.48 7.13
CA LEU A 149 8.86 -2.29 7.37
C LEU A 149 8.61 -2.04 8.86
N HIS A 150 8.60 -3.08 9.69
CA HIS A 150 8.41 -2.96 11.15
C HIS A 150 9.69 -2.63 11.93
N LYS A 151 10.86 -2.56 11.27
CA LYS A 151 12.09 -2.16 11.96
C LYS A 151 12.02 -0.68 12.39
N GLU A 152 12.37 -0.44 13.65
CA GLU A 152 12.46 0.90 14.26
C GLU A 152 13.90 1.44 14.31
N ILE A 153 14.87 0.60 13.94
CA ILE A 153 16.29 0.93 13.83
C ILE A 153 16.85 0.37 12.51
N GLY A 154 17.97 0.92 12.04
CA GLY A 154 18.56 0.55 10.75
C GLY A 154 17.98 1.35 9.58
N GLY A 155 18.08 0.81 8.37
CA GLY A 155 17.79 1.57 7.16
C GLY A 155 18.75 2.75 6.90
N PRO A 156 18.44 3.63 5.94
CA PRO A 156 19.38 4.65 5.46
C PRO A 156 19.72 5.74 6.47
N SER A 157 18.83 6.02 7.43
CA SER A 157 19.00 7.03 8.48
C SER A 157 19.19 6.45 9.89
N ASN A 158 19.30 5.11 10.01
CA ASN A 158 19.30 4.39 11.28
C ASN A 158 18.01 4.57 12.13
N GLN A 159 16.91 5.01 11.51
CA GLN A 159 15.59 5.21 12.14
C GLN A 159 14.57 4.12 11.76
N GLY A 160 15.02 3.06 11.07
CA GLY A 160 14.14 2.02 10.56
C GLY A 160 13.28 2.50 9.39
N TYR A 161 12.13 1.84 9.21
CA TYR A 161 11.22 2.04 8.07
C TYR A 161 9.78 2.34 8.48
N ARG A 162 9.45 2.15 9.76
CA ARG A 162 8.08 2.11 10.27
C ARG A 162 7.30 3.40 10.02
N ASP A 163 7.91 4.55 10.32
CA ASP A 163 7.31 5.88 10.16
C ASP A 163 7.01 6.27 8.69
N ALA A 164 7.57 5.55 7.72
CA ALA A 164 7.42 5.83 6.29
C ALA A 164 6.39 4.93 5.60
N MET A 165 5.73 4.05 6.36
CA MET A 165 4.65 3.18 5.90
C MET A 165 3.28 3.71 6.34
N VAL A 166 2.29 3.64 5.44
CA VAL A 166 0.88 3.85 5.77
C VAL A 166 0.03 2.72 5.22
N LEU A 167 -0.95 2.26 6.00
CA LEU A 167 -1.96 1.30 5.57
C LEU A 167 -3.26 2.03 5.24
N ILE A 168 -3.73 1.90 4.00
CA ILE A 168 -5.04 2.42 3.56
C ILE A 168 -6.09 1.29 3.56
N PRO A 169 -7.40 1.62 3.56
CA PRO A 169 -8.45 0.62 3.48
C PRO A 169 -8.25 -0.34 2.31
N ARG A 170 -8.20 -1.65 2.60
CA ARG A 170 -7.93 -2.69 1.60
C ARG A 170 -8.91 -2.65 0.41
N LEU A 171 -10.18 -2.35 0.67
CA LEU A 171 -11.25 -2.23 -0.33
C LEU A 171 -11.03 -1.11 -1.37
N TRP A 172 -10.03 -0.25 -1.20
CA TRP A 172 -9.75 0.82 -2.16
C TRP A 172 -8.90 0.37 -3.33
N ILE A 173 -7.89 -0.45 -3.05
CA ILE A 173 -6.87 -0.83 -4.04
C ILE A 173 -6.60 -2.33 -4.08
N ASN A 174 -7.23 -3.13 -3.22
CA ASN A 174 -6.89 -4.54 -3.04
C ASN A 174 -8.11 -5.38 -2.61
N THR A 175 -9.26 -5.12 -3.24
CA THR A 175 -10.55 -5.76 -2.96
C THR A 175 -10.59 -7.18 -3.48
N TYR A 176 -10.99 -8.15 -2.65
CA TYR A 176 -10.91 -9.56 -2.97
C TYR A 176 -12.17 -10.10 -3.64
N GLU A 177 -11.95 -11.01 -4.60
CA GLU A 177 -12.88 -12.09 -4.89
C GLU A 177 -12.56 -13.27 -3.97
N ARG A 178 -13.53 -13.72 -3.18
CA ARG A 178 -13.44 -14.89 -2.32
C ARG A 178 -14.26 -16.04 -2.90
N GLU A 179 -13.80 -17.27 -2.67
CA GLU A 179 -14.44 -18.46 -3.24
C GLU A 179 -15.90 -18.63 -2.76
N GLU A 180 -16.14 -18.42 -1.46
CA GLU A 180 -17.47 -18.63 -0.84
C GLU A 180 -18.36 -17.39 -0.89
N ASP A 181 -17.79 -16.21 -0.63
CA ASP A 181 -18.54 -14.96 -0.50
C ASP A 181 -18.62 -14.14 -1.80
N GLY A 182 -17.85 -14.52 -2.82
CA GLY A 182 -17.68 -13.75 -4.05
C GLY A 182 -16.94 -12.44 -3.81
N TYR A 183 -17.27 -11.43 -4.59
CA TYR A 183 -16.66 -10.11 -4.49
C TYR A 183 -17.13 -9.38 -3.24
N GLU A 184 -16.18 -9.02 -2.37
CA GLU A 184 -16.48 -8.30 -1.12
C GLU A 184 -16.70 -6.79 -1.34
N GLY A 185 -16.42 -6.30 -2.54
CA GLY A 185 -16.56 -4.89 -2.90
C GLY A 185 -17.95 -4.51 -3.38
N LYS A 186 -18.00 -3.37 -4.05
CA LYS A 186 -19.23 -2.80 -4.61
C LYS A 186 -19.00 -2.19 -5.99
N ARG A 187 -20.10 -1.94 -6.69
CA ARG A 187 -20.05 -1.25 -7.98
C ARG A 187 -19.35 0.10 -7.82
N GLY A 188 -18.42 0.38 -8.71
CA GLY A 188 -17.60 1.59 -8.70
C GLY A 188 -16.20 1.40 -8.12
N ASP A 189 -15.93 0.26 -7.48
CA ASP A 189 -14.58 -0.08 -7.02
C ASP A 189 -13.59 -0.19 -8.19
N MET A 190 -12.33 0.17 -7.97
CA MET A 190 -11.33 0.25 -9.04
C MET A 190 -10.98 -1.11 -9.65
N LEU A 191 -10.76 -2.11 -8.79
CA LEU A 191 -10.22 -3.41 -9.18
C LEU A 191 -10.75 -4.56 -8.32
N VAL A 192 -10.46 -5.77 -8.79
CA VAL A 192 -10.63 -7.02 -8.04
C VAL A 192 -9.32 -7.81 -8.05
N HIS A 193 -8.97 -8.41 -6.92
CA HIS A 193 -7.80 -9.26 -6.72
C HIS A 193 -8.25 -10.67 -6.32
N PHE A 194 -7.55 -11.70 -6.81
CA PHE A 194 -7.93 -13.11 -6.66
C PHE A 194 -6.92 -13.92 -5.81
N PRO A 195 -6.54 -13.46 -4.60
CA PRO A 195 -5.53 -14.14 -3.80
C PRO A 195 -6.05 -15.48 -3.26
N GLY A 196 -5.17 -16.49 -3.19
CA GLY A 196 -5.48 -17.75 -2.51
C GLY A 196 -6.56 -18.62 -3.17
N LEU A 197 -7.08 -18.27 -4.36
CA LEU A 197 -8.10 -19.07 -5.07
C LEU A 197 -7.53 -20.33 -5.77
N GLU A 198 -6.22 -20.57 -5.68
CA GLU A 198 -5.55 -21.75 -6.23
C GLU A 198 -6.07 -22.21 -7.61
N GLU A 199 -6.71 -23.39 -7.68
CA GLU A 199 -7.21 -23.99 -8.91
C GLU A 199 -8.49 -23.32 -9.45
N THR A 200 -9.30 -22.68 -8.59
CA THR A 200 -10.54 -22.00 -8.99
C THR A 200 -10.27 -20.61 -9.56
N ARG A 201 -9.11 -20.01 -9.27
CA ARG A 201 -8.67 -18.70 -9.79
C ARG A 201 -8.93 -18.53 -11.28
N ARG A 202 -8.59 -19.54 -12.09
CA ARG A 202 -8.78 -19.49 -13.55
C ARG A 202 -10.24 -19.25 -13.92
N LYS A 203 -11.17 -19.91 -13.24
CA LYS A 203 -12.60 -19.74 -13.52
C LYS A 203 -13.06 -18.34 -13.11
N HIS A 204 -12.77 -17.92 -11.88
CA HIS A 204 -13.20 -16.60 -11.37
C HIS A 204 -12.66 -15.45 -12.23
N MET A 205 -11.37 -15.46 -12.56
CA MET A 205 -10.80 -14.45 -13.46
C MET A 205 -11.48 -14.49 -14.83
N GLY A 206 -11.75 -15.67 -15.38
CA GLY A 206 -12.43 -15.81 -16.67
C GLY A 206 -13.81 -15.15 -16.67
N ASP A 207 -14.62 -15.44 -15.66
CA ASP A 207 -15.97 -14.89 -15.49
C ASP A 207 -15.94 -13.35 -15.36
N TRP A 208 -15.00 -12.82 -14.58
CA TRP A 208 -14.81 -11.38 -14.43
C TRP A 208 -14.36 -10.69 -15.71
N LEU A 209 -13.39 -11.28 -16.43
CA LEU A 209 -12.92 -10.75 -17.71
C LEU A 209 -14.04 -10.76 -18.75
N ASP A 210 -14.87 -11.80 -18.79
CA ASP A 210 -16.02 -11.85 -19.69
C ASP A 210 -17.01 -10.72 -19.39
N VAL A 211 -17.23 -10.37 -18.12
CA VAL A 211 -18.06 -9.21 -17.73
C VAL A 211 -17.42 -7.89 -18.18
N VAL A 212 -16.15 -7.66 -17.84
CA VAL A 212 -15.44 -6.40 -18.13
C VAL A 212 -15.32 -6.16 -19.64
N GLU A 213 -15.07 -7.21 -20.42
CA GLU A 213 -14.91 -7.12 -21.88
C GLU A 213 -16.24 -7.00 -22.63
N SER A 214 -17.28 -7.75 -22.23
CA SER A 214 -18.56 -7.75 -22.94
C SER A 214 -19.52 -6.65 -22.48
N ARG A 215 -19.43 -6.24 -21.21
CA ARG A 215 -20.38 -5.34 -20.54
C ARG A 215 -19.63 -4.36 -19.61
N PRO A 216 -18.70 -3.54 -20.13
CA PRO A 216 -17.87 -2.66 -19.31
C PRO A 216 -18.66 -1.68 -18.43
N GLY A 217 -19.88 -1.29 -18.85
CA GLY A 217 -20.75 -0.39 -18.08
C GLY A 217 -21.30 -0.95 -16.77
N VAL A 218 -21.19 -2.26 -16.52
CA VAL A 218 -21.70 -2.90 -15.29
C VAL A 218 -20.96 -2.37 -14.06
N TRP A 219 -19.63 -2.32 -14.12
CA TRP A 219 -18.77 -1.91 -13.00
C TRP A 219 -18.25 -0.48 -13.12
N ARG A 220 -18.18 0.05 -14.35
CA ARG A 220 -17.75 1.42 -14.62
C ARG A 220 -18.69 2.42 -13.95
N CYS A 221 -18.12 3.30 -13.13
CA CYS A 221 -18.80 4.33 -12.37
C CYS A 221 -17.90 5.57 -12.37
N ALA A 222 -18.42 6.74 -12.74
CA ALA A 222 -17.61 7.96 -12.72
C ALA A 222 -17.14 8.27 -11.29
N LEU A 223 -15.99 8.91 -11.13
CA LEU A 223 -15.43 9.22 -9.82
C LEU A 223 -16.43 9.99 -8.94
N GLU A 224 -17.17 10.92 -9.52
CA GLU A 224 -18.17 11.75 -8.85
C GLU A 224 -19.39 10.96 -8.35
N GLU A 225 -19.65 9.78 -8.93
CA GLU A 225 -20.71 8.86 -8.52
C GLU A 225 -20.22 7.85 -7.48
N THR A 226 -18.93 7.85 -7.16
CA THR A 226 -18.32 6.99 -6.14
C THR A 226 -18.10 7.77 -4.84
N GLU A 227 -17.82 7.05 -3.76
CA GLU A 227 -17.47 7.69 -2.49
C GLU A 227 -15.98 8.09 -2.43
N TYR A 228 -15.15 7.59 -3.36
CA TYR A 228 -13.69 7.68 -3.28
C TYR A 228 -13.19 9.11 -3.12
N TRP A 229 -13.79 10.09 -3.82
CA TRP A 229 -13.39 11.49 -3.70
C TRP A 229 -13.46 12.02 -2.27
N ASN A 230 -14.54 11.70 -1.54
CA ASN A 230 -14.73 12.21 -0.19
C ASN A 230 -13.91 11.42 0.82
N VAL A 231 -13.95 10.09 0.74
CA VAL A 231 -13.32 9.23 1.75
C VAL A 231 -11.79 9.29 1.71
N THR A 232 -11.17 9.41 0.53
CA THR A 232 -9.70 9.54 0.41
C THR A 232 -9.21 10.87 0.94
N ARG A 233 -9.92 11.97 0.63
CA ARG A 233 -9.59 13.30 1.13
C ARG A 233 -9.76 13.41 2.65
N GLU A 234 -10.84 12.86 3.18
CA GLU A 234 -11.07 12.81 4.62
C GLU A 234 -10.02 11.98 5.33
N TYR A 235 -9.68 10.81 4.78
CA TYR A 235 -8.63 9.95 5.29
C TYR A 235 -7.29 10.68 5.38
N TRP A 236 -6.81 11.27 4.28
CA TRP A 236 -5.51 11.94 4.28
C TRP A 236 -5.49 13.19 5.16
N ARG A 237 -6.61 13.91 5.29
CA ARG A 237 -6.75 15.02 6.23
C ARG A 237 -6.61 14.55 7.67
N GLU A 238 -7.33 13.50 8.04
CA GLU A 238 -7.34 12.99 9.41
C GLU A 238 -6.02 12.30 9.79
N PHE A 239 -5.44 11.50 8.89
CA PHE A 239 -4.12 10.92 9.04
C PHE A 239 -3.06 12.01 9.26
N ARG A 240 -3.05 13.05 8.41
CA ARG A 240 -2.13 14.18 8.54
C ARG A 240 -2.24 14.85 9.91
N ALA A 241 -3.46 15.23 10.32
CA ALA A 241 -3.68 15.90 11.59
C ALA A 241 -3.23 15.03 12.79
N ALA A 242 -3.44 13.72 12.71
CA ALA A 242 -2.98 12.78 13.73
C ALA A 242 -1.44 12.66 13.76
N TYR A 243 -0.82 12.54 12.59
CA TYR A 243 0.63 12.44 12.45
C TYR A 243 1.33 13.70 12.96
N GLU A 244 0.86 14.89 12.56
CA GLU A 244 1.42 16.17 13.00
C GLU A 244 1.32 16.34 14.52
N LEU A 245 0.16 16.04 15.12
CA LEU A 245 -0.02 16.11 16.57
C LEU A 245 0.89 15.14 17.31
N TRP A 246 1.02 13.90 16.82
CA TRP A 246 1.94 12.94 17.42
C TRP A 246 3.40 13.43 17.34
N LYS A 247 3.84 13.94 16.18
CA LYS A 247 5.21 14.46 16.02
C LYS A 247 5.47 15.70 16.86
N GLU A 248 4.49 16.55 17.05
CA GLU A 248 4.59 17.69 17.97
C GLU A 248 4.87 17.23 19.40
N VAL A 249 4.10 16.27 19.91
CA VAL A 249 4.31 15.73 21.27
C VAL A 249 5.63 14.97 21.36
N GLU A 250 5.98 14.15 20.36
CA GLU A 250 7.25 13.41 20.32
C GLU A 250 8.47 14.35 20.37
N ALA A 251 8.41 15.49 19.69
CA ALA A 251 9.51 16.47 19.68
C ALA A 251 9.76 17.13 21.05
N LEU A 252 8.76 17.14 21.93
CA LEU A 252 8.85 17.73 23.26
C LEU A 252 9.42 16.76 24.31
N GLN A 253 9.66 15.49 23.96
CA GLN A 253 10.14 14.43 24.87
C GLN A 253 11.39 14.80 25.65
N ASP A 254 12.33 15.48 24.99
CA ASP A 254 13.62 15.82 25.56
C ASP A 254 13.66 17.24 26.15
N THR A 255 12.58 18.02 26.01
CA THR A 255 12.59 19.46 26.31
C THR A 255 11.55 19.90 27.35
N GLU A 256 10.46 19.18 27.51
CA GLU A 256 9.35 19.53 28.42
C GLU A 256 8.91 18.37 29.30
N ASP A 257 8.42 18.69 30.51
CA ASP A 257 7.85 17.71 31.43
C ASP A 257 6.39 17.42 31.04
N ILE A 258 6.22 16.55 30.04
CA ILE A 258 4.90 16.10 29.57
C ILE A 258 4.38 14.99 30.49
N SER A 259 3.08 15.01 30.82
CA SER A 259 2.51 14.00 31.72
C SER A 259 2.51 12.60 31.12
N ASP A 260 2.58 11.58 32.01
CA ASP A 260 2.43 10.17 31.63
C ASP A 260 1.15 9.91 30.82
N ALA A 261 0.06 10.65 31.08
CA ALA A 261 -1.20 10.49 30.37
C ALA A 261 -1.10 10.95 28.91
N THR A 262 -0.44 12.08 28.66
CA THR A 262 -0.19 12.60 27.32
C THR A 262 0.79 11.69 26.57
N TRP A 263 1.84 11.20 27.22
CA TRP A 263 2.76 10.21 26.63
C TRP A 263 2.08 8.91 26.24
N GLN A 264 1.21 8.38 27.11
CA GLN A 264 0.47 7.16 26.79
C GLN A 264 -0.48 7.40 25.61
N ALA A 265 -1.15 8.55 25.56
CA ALA A 265 -2.03 8.88 24.44
C ALA A 265 -1.24 9.05 23.12
N ALA A 266 -0.05 9.64 23.16
CA ALA A 266 0.84 9.77 22.00
C ALA A 266 1.35 8.40 21.52
N THR A 267 1.72 7.53 22.45
CA THR A 267 2.15 6.15 22.17
C THR A 267 1.02 5.32 21.54
N ASP A 268 -0.21 5.44 22.08
CA ASP A 268 -1.40 4.78 21.53
C ASP A 268 -1.67 5.27 20.09
N LEU A 269 -1.56 6.59 19.85
CA LEU A 269 -1.77 7.20 18.54
C LEU A 269 -0.69 6.78 17.53
N LYS A 270 0.59 6.80 17.94
CA LYS A 270 1.71 6.30 17.12
C LYS A 270 1.44 4.86 16.67
N LYS A 271 1.11 4.00 17.63
CA LYS A 271 0.83 2.58 17.36
C LYS A 271 -0.28 2.40 16.33
N ILE A 272 -1.39 3.13 16.43
CA ILE A 272 -2.48 2.99 15.46
C ILE A 272 -2.07 3.47 14.06
N LEU A 273 -1.32 4.57 13.96
CA LEU A 273 -0.82 5.08 12.68
C LEU A 273 0.11 4.08 11.98
N GLU A 274 0.82 3.25 12.75
CA GLU A 274 1.77 2.28 12.21
C GLU A 274 1.14 0.93 11.87
N THR A 275 0.13 0.47 12.62
CA THR A 275 -0.37 -0.92 12.52
C THR A 275 -1.79 -1.05 11.97
N GLU A 276 -2.59 0.01 12.07
CA GLU A 276 -4.03 -0.03 11.77
C GLU A 276 -4.50 1.32 11.18
N ALA A 277 -3.64 1.97 10.38
CA ALA A 277 -3.97 3.27 9.80
C ALA A 277 -5.17 3.24 8.85
N ASP A 278 -5.64 2.05 8.47
CA ASP A 278 -6.85 1.81 7.69
C ASP A 278 -8.15 2.00 8.51
N ASP A 279 -8.06 2.09 9.84
CA ASP A 279 -9.18 2.44 10.73
C ASP A 279 -9.16 3.93 11.10
N ILE A 280 -9.69 4.75 10.19
CA ILE A 280 -9.70 6.21 10.34
C ILE A 280 -10.55 6.69 11.52
N VAL A 281 -11.57 5.93 11.91
CA VAL A 281 -12.43 6.25 13.06
C VAL A 281 -11.63 6.13 14.35
N LYS A 282 -10.86 5.05 14.49
CA LYS A 282 -9.98 4.82 15.65
C LYS A 282 -8.84 5.84 15.72
N ILE A 283 -8.27 6.23 14.57
CA ILE A 283 -7.31 7.35 14.49
C ILE A 283 -7.93 8.62 15.07
N GLY A 284 -9.14 9.01 14.64
CA GLY A 284 -9.78 10.24 15.11
C GLY A 284 -10.14 10.24 16.59
N GLN A 285 -10.51 9.08 17.14
CA GLN A 285 -10.72 8.91 18.58
C GLN A 285 -9.43 9.12 19.38
N LEU A 286 -8.33 8.49 18.95
CA LEU A 286 -7.03 8.59 19.64
C LEU A 286 -6.41 9.98 19.48
N ARG A 287 -6.54 10.61 18.31
CA ARG A 287 -6.13 12.01 18.10
C ARG A 287 -6.89 12.95 19.03
N SER A 288 -8.21 12.78 19.16
CA SER A 288 -9.03 13.59 20.07
C SER A 288 -8.62 13.40 21.54
N LYS A 289 -8.32 12.15 21.95
CA LYS A 289 -7.78 11.83 23.28
C LYS A 289 -6.46 12.57 23.52
N LEU A 290 -5.49 12.47 22.61
CA LEU A 290 -4.20 13.14 22.73
C LEU A 290 -4.34 14.67 22.77
N SER A 291 -5.16 15.23 21.87
CA SER A 291 -5.42 16.67 21.85
C SER A 291 -6.00 17.17 23.17
N SER A 292 -6.88 16.39 23.81
CA SER A 292 -7.46 16.78 25.09
C SER A 292 -6.41 16.81 26.20
N THR A 293 -5.58 15.76 26.33
CA THR A 293 -4.58 15.68 27.41
C THR A 293 -3.49 16.73 27.22
N PHE A 294 -3.05 16.97 25.98
CA PHE A 294 -2.03 17.95 25.66
C PHE A 294 -2.48 19.40 25.90
N GLN A 295 -3.72 19.76 25.55
CA GLN A 295 -4.26 21.10 25.83
C GLN A 295 -4.43 21.38 27.33
N PHE A 296 -4.78 20.38 28.15
CA PHE A 296 -4.87 20.57 29.60
C PHE A 296 -3.53 20.95 30.24
N GLU A 297 -2.41 20.59 29.62
CA GLU A 297 -1.07 20.92 30.10
C GLU A 297 -0.69 22.36 29.71
N GLY A 298 -0.97 22.78 28.48
CA GLY A 298 -0.69 24.14 27.99
C GLY A 298 -1.55 25.25 28.62
N VAL A 299 -2.59 24.92 29.39
CA VAL A 299 -3.39 25.89 30.17
C VAL A 299 -2.84 26.07 31.60
N ASN A 300 -1.94 25.19 32.05
CA ASN A 300 -1.36 25.21 33.39
C ASN A 300 0.11 25.67 33.44
N SER A 301 0.71 26.02 32.29
CA SER A 301 2.04 26.64 32.16
C SER A 301 1.98 28.16 31.96
#